data_AF-W2TX02-F1
#
_entry.id   AF-W2TX02-F1
#
_cell.length_a   1.000
_cell.length_b   1.000
_cell.length_c   1.000
_cell.angle_alpha   90.00
_cell.angle_beta   90.00
_cell.angle_gamma   90.00
#
_symmetry.space_group_name_H-M   'P 1'
#
loop_
_entity.id
_entity.type
_entity.pdbx_description
1 polymer ?
#
loop_
_entity_poly.entity_id
_entity_poly.type
_entity_poly.pdbx_seq_one_letter_code
_entity_poly.pdbx_strand_id
1 'polypeptide(L)'
;MLTEVILTTLALFVVSSHSYEEALQCNYCAHSRKKKDQMDGVNQNPDCMNHLKFGSRMDMRRHCASNEKFCLVCASHQCSSVTNLNGFFVTIERDCAVYCEEGCEERGYGLSYTVCTRCCRDTLCNEHDGAHYYRPKSSRSLSWTFYLWISALMHFFLAIN
;
A
#
# COMPACT_ATOMS: atom_id res chain seq x y z
N MET A 1 46.94 -22.98 18.84
CA MET A 1 45.98 -22.62 19.90
C MET A 1 45.19 -21.36 19.58
N LEU A 2 45.78 -20.31 18.98
CA LEU A 2 45.04 -19.08 18.61
C LEU A 2 44.06 -19.27 17.42
N THR A 3 44.40 -20.14 16.48
CA THR A 3 43.62 -20.40 15.24
C THR A 3 42.32 -21.16 15.48
N GLU A 4 42.30 -22.06 16.47
CA GLU A 4 41.11 -22.83 16.88
C GLU A 4 40.04 -21.91 17.51
N VAL A 5 40.46 -20.93 18.31
CA VAL A 5 39.56 -19.99 19.01
C VAL A 5 38.86 -19.06 18.01
N ILE A 6 39.56 -18.60 16.98
CA ILE A 6 39.00 -17.71 15.95
C ILE A 6 37.94 -18.43 15.10
N LEU A 7 38.15 -19.72 14.82
CA LEU A 7 37.19 -20.51 14.04
C LEU A 7 35.89 -20.78 14.82
N THR A 8 36.00 -21.02 16.13
CA THR A 8 34.82 -21.20 16.99
C THR A 8 34.03 -19.91 17.21
N THR A 9 34.68 -18.74 17.27
CA THR A 9 33.96 -17.46 17.39
C THR A 9 33.28 -17.08 16.09
N LEU A 10 33.90 -17.29 14.92
CA LEU A 10 33.25 -17.09 13.62
C LEU A 10 32.06 -18.04 13.41
N ALA A 11 32.16 -19.31 13.85
CA ALA A 11 31.05 -20.27 13.74
C ALA A 11 29.83 -19.90 14.60
N LEU A 12 30.04 -19.26 15.77
CA LEU A 12 28.95 -18.78 16.63
C LEU A 12 28.27 -17.51 16.11
N PHE A 13 28.98 -16.65 15.36
CA PHE A 13 28.37 -15.46 14.74
C PHE A 13 27.51 -15.76 13.51
N VAL A 14 27.69 -16.92 12.87
CA VAL A 14 26.84 -17.36 11.73
C VAL A 14 25.48 -17.91 12.21
N VAL A 15 25.37 -18.28 13.48
CA VAL A 15 24.12 -18.74 14.08
C VAL A 15 23.37 -17.55 14.66
N SER A 16 22.40 -17.02 13.90
CA SER A 16 21.17 -16.32 14.35
C SER A 16 20.87 -15.03 13.58
N SER A 17 20.68 -15.14 12.27
CA SER A 17 19.76 -14.26 11.55
C SER A 17 18.65 -15.09 10.90
N HIS A 18 18.01 -15.95 11.71
CA HIS A 18 16.62 -16.31 11.42
C HIS A 18 15.80 -15.04 11.65
N SER A 19 15.66 -14.22 10.60
CA SER A 19 14.53 -13.32 10.53
C SER A 19 13.30 -14.23 10.52
N TYR A 20 12.62 -14.32 11.66
CA TYR A 20 11.23 -14.74 11.63
C TYR A 20 10.54 -13.69 10.78
N GLU A 21 10.30 -14.02 9.50
CA GLU A 21 9.43 -13.24 8.63
C GLU A 21 8.06 -13.35 9.29
N GLU A 22 7.74 -12.42 10.19
CA GLU A 22 6.41 -12.35 10.77
C GLU A 22 5.44 -12.25 9.60
N ALA A 23 4.50 -13.20 9.53
CA ALA A 23 3.53 -13.25 8.47
C ALA A 23 2.78 -11.91 8.44
N LEU A 24 2.89 -11.18 7.33
CA LEU A 24 2.24 -9.88 7.16
C LEU A 24 0.76 -10.00 7.52
N GLN A 25 0.26 -9.09 8.34
CA GLN A 25 -1.15 -9.04 8.69
C GLN A 25 -1.72 -7.70 8.24
N CYS A 26 -2.89 -7.70 7.60
CA CYS A 26 -3.53 -6.49 7.09
C CYS A 26 -4.96 -6.38 7.61
N ASN A 27 -5.51 -5.17 7.62
CA ASN A 27 -6.95 -5.00 7.79
C ASN A 27 -7.65 -5.58 6.55
N TYR A 28 -8.74 -6.31 6.76
CA TYR A 28 -9.52 -7.02 5.76
C TYR A 28 -11.01 -6.74 5.96
N CYS A 29 -11.60 -6.02 5.01
CA CYS A 29 -13.02 -5.70 5.02
C CYS A 29 -13.44 -5.06 3.69
N ALA A 30 -14.73 -5.11 3.39
CA ALA A 30 -15.33 -4.36 2.29
C ALA A 30 -16.59 -3.64 2.76
N HIS A 31 -16.84 -2.43 2.23
CA HIS A 31 -18.08 -1.70 2.43
C HIS A 31 -18.42 -0.83 1.22
N SER A 32 -19.70 -0.76 0.84
CA SER A 32 -20.21 0.06 -0.26
C SER A 32 -21.58 0.65 0.10
N ARG A 33 -21.69 1.97 0.05
CA ARG A 33 -22.93 2.75 0.22
C ARG A 33 -23.86 2.69 -0.99
N LYS A 34 -23.42 2.10 -2.10
CA LYS A 34 -24.21 2.02 -3.35
C LYS A 34 -25.20 0.88 -3.36
N LYS A 35 -24.87 -0.21 -2.67
CA LYS A 35 -25.73 -1.38 -2.56
C LYS A 35 -26.52 -1.24 -1.27
N LYS A 36 -27.85 -1.17 -1.37
CA LYS A 36 -28.73 -1.18 -0.19
C LYS A 36 -28.35 -2.40 0.65
N ASP A 37 -27.91 -2.18 1.88
CA ASP A 37 -27.02 -3.05 2.70
C ASP A 37 -27.49 -4.50 2.99
N GLN A 38 -28.52 -5.04 2.33
CA GLN A 38 -29.13 -6.32 2.72
C GLN A 38 -29.47 -7.30 1.57
N MET A 39 -29.40 -6.93 0.29
CA MET A 39 -29.92 -7.82 -0.78
C MET A 39 -28.89 -8.71 -1.51
N ASP A 40 -27.58 -8.43 -1.43
CA ASP A 40 -26.63 -9.01 -2.40
C ASP A 40 -25.69 -10.11 -1.86
N GLY A 41 -25.84 -10.56 -0.61
CA GLY A 41 -24.98 -11.65 -0.07
C GLY A 41 -23.48 -11.32 0.00
N VAL A 42 -23.10 -10.06 -0.23
CA VAL A 42 -21.71 -9.59 -0.08
C VAL A 42 -21.46 -9.28 1.39
N ASN A 43 -20.34 -9.77 1.95
CA ASN A 43 -19.91 -9.49 3.32
C ASN A 43 -19.54 -8.00 3.47
N GLN A 44 -20.54 -7.16 3.78
CA GLN A 44 -20.41 -5.71 3.95
C GLN A 44 -20.19 -5.38 5.43
N ASN A 45 -19.13 -4.65 5.75
CA ASN A 45 -18.84 -4.23 7.13
C ASN A 45 -18.78 -2.70 7.22
N PRO A 46 -19.80 -2.03 7.79
CA PRO A 46 -19.86 -0.56 7.83
C PRO A 46 -18.66 0.09 8.54
N ASP A 47 -18.06 -0.63 9.50
CA ASP A 47 -16.87 -0.15 10.21
C ASP A 47 -15.62 -0.10 9.32
N CYS A 48 -15.65 -0.72 8.14
CA CYS A 48 -14.57 -0.64 7.17
C CYS A 48 -14.30 0.82 6.75
N MET A 49 -15.30 1.71 6.73
CA MET A 49 -15.03 3.12 6.38
C MET A 49 -14.33 3.91 7.48
N ASN A 50 -14.31 3.42 8.72
CA ASN A 50 -13.84 4.18 9.87
C ASN A 50 -12.53 3.61 10.40
N HIS A 51 -11.42 4.29 10.10
CA HIS A 51 -10.10 3.85 10.53
C HIS A 51 -9.95 3.71 12.06
N LEU A 52 -10.67 4.55 12.82
CA LEU A 52 -10.63 4.53 14.29
C LEU A 52 -11.21 3.24 14.89
N LYS A 53 -11.94 2.43 14.11
CA LYS A 53 -12.55 1.19 14.59
C LYS A 53 -11.61 -0.02 14.50
N PHE A 54 -10.54 0.03 13.70
CA PHE A 54 -9.64 -1.11 13.47
C PHE A 54 -8.89 -1.55 14.73
N GLY A 55 -8.58 -0.62 15.63
CA GLY A 55 -7.96 -0.95 16.92
C GLY A 55 -8.76 -1.99 17.73
N SER A 56 -10.09 -1.91 17.66
CA SER A 56 -11.02 -2.78 18.39
C SER A 56 -11.53 -4.00 17.61
N ARG A 57 -11.28 -4.06 16.30
CA ARG A 57 -11.93 -5.02 15.38
C ARG A 57 -10.93 -6.04 14.85
N MET A 58 -10.61 -7.02 15.70
CA MET A 58 -9.72 -8.15 15.37
C MET A 58 -10.28 -9.03 14.25
N ASP A 59 -11.61 -9.09 14.14
CA ASP A 59 -12.36 -9.80 13.10
C ASP A 59 -12.20 -9.19 11.71
N MET A 60 -11.72 -7.94 11.63
CA MET A 60 -11.37 -7.26 10.38
C MET A 60 -9.87 -7.36 10.08
N ARG A 61 -9.18 -8.39 10.56
CA ARG A 61 -7.76 -8.62 10.29
C ARG A 61 -7.58 -9.98 9.66
N ARG A 62 -6.67 -10.08 8.70
CA ARG A 62 -6.26 -11.37 8.15
C ARG A 62 -4.76 -11.47 8.04
N HIS A 63 -4.25 -12.69 8.22
CA HIS A 63 -2.89 -13.03 7.84
C HIS A 63 -2.81 -13.12 6.32
N CYS A 64 -1.79 -12.51 5.76
CA CYS A 64 -1.49 -12.56 4.34
C CYS A 64 -0.83 -13.90 4.00
N ALA A 65 -1.05 -14.36 2.77
CA ALA A 65 -0.30 -15.48 2.22
C ALA A 65 1.18 -15.08 2.04
N SER A 66 2.08 -16.06 1.99
CA SER A 66 3.53 -15.82 1.91
C SER A 66 3.96 -15.03 0.66
N ASN A 67 3.16 -15.05 -0.41
CA ASN A 67 3.38 -14.28 -1.62
C ASN A 67 2.77 -12.87 -1.58
N GLU A 68 1.89 -12.57 -0.63
CA GLU A 68 1.23 -11.28 -0.47
C GLU A 68 2.08 -10.34 0.40
N LYS A 69 2.83 -9.45 -0.25
CA LYS A 69 3.83 -8.58 0.40
C LYS A 69 3.34 -7.17 0.72
N PHE A 70 2.06 -6.90 0.43
CA PHE A 70 1.50 -5.57 0.56
C PHE A 70 0.15 -5.63 1.27
N CYS A 71 -0.09 -4.70 2.19
CA CYS A 71 -1.43 -4.34 2.58
C CYS A 71 -1.96 -3.30 1.60
N LEU A 72 -3.15 -3.56 1.08
CA LEU A 72 -3.80 -2.80 0.06
C LEU A 72 -5.03 -2.11 0.65
N VAL A 73 -5.24 -0.87 0.22
CA VAL A 73 -6.53 -0.22 0.31
C VAL A 73 -6.98 0.20 -1.06
N CYS A 74 -8.09 -0.38 -1.47
CA CYS A 74 -8.88 0.05 -2.59
C CYS A 74 -10.02 0.90 -2.06
N ALA A 75 -10.12 2.15 -2.48
CA ALA A 75 -11.34 2.93 -2.24
C ALA A 75 -12.53 2.47 -3.11
N SER A 76 -12.48 1.27 -3.72
CA SER A 76 -13.46 0.82 -4.71
C SER A 76 -13.20 -0.65 -5.11
N HIS A 77 -14.21 -1.54 -5.06
CA HIS A 77 -14.06 -2.94 -5.52
C HIS A 77 -14.84 -3.20 -6.80
N GLN A 78 -14.12 -3.66 -7.83
CA GLN A 78 -14.24 -3.16 -9.20
C GLN A 78 -14.22 -1.65 -9.10
N CYS A 79 -13.11 -0.96 -9.37
CA CYS A 79 -13.17 0.44 -9.07
C CYS A 79 -14.18 1.13 -10.01
N SER A 80 -15.41 1.26 -9.52
CA SER A 80 -16.68 1.48 -10.19
C SER A 80 -17.30 2.52 -9.32
N SER A 81 -16.82 3.71 -9.59
CA SER A 81 -17.19 4.99 -9.07
C SER A 81 -16.97 5.40 -7.62
N VAL A 82 -16.17 6.45 -7.39
CA VAL A 82 -16.67 7.64 -6.69
C VAL A 82 -17.68 8.29 -7.61
N THR A 83 -18.97 8.05 -7.42
CA THR A 83 -19.92 8.96 -8.07
C THR A 83 -19.72 10.29 -7.35
N ASN A 84 -19.13 11.28 -8.01
CA ASN A 84 -19.35 12.64 -7.57
C ASN A 84 -20.84 12.93 -7.80
N LEU A 85 -21.62 12.65 -6.78
CA LEU A 85 -22.67 13.55 -6.36
C LEU A 85 -22.10 14.27 -5.14
N ASN A 86 -21.36 15.34 -5.35
CA ASN A 86 -20.77 16.23 -4.33
C ASN A 86 -19.60 15.68 -3.47
N GLY A 87 -18.73 14.82 -4.00
CA GLY A 87 -17.46 14.47 -3.33
C GLY A 87 -17.53 13.45 -2.17
N PHE A 88 -18.55 12.59 -2.15
CA PHE A 88 -18.73 11.60 -1.08
C PHE A 88 -18.03 10.26 -1.35
N PHE A 89 -17.45 9.71 -0.27
CA PHE A 89 -16.81 8.39 -0.25
C PHE A 89 -17.86 7.28 -0.21
N VAL A 90 -17.84 6.37 -1.19
CA VAL A 90 -18.96 5.43 -1.44
C VAL A 90 -18.58 3.96 -1.34
N THR A 91 -17.33 3.58 -1.55
CA THR A 91 -16.88 2.19 -1.44
C THR A 91 -15.49 2.13 -0.82
N ILE A 92 -15.19 1.07 -0.11
CA ILE A 92 -13.85 0.76 0.39
C ILE A 92 -13.66 -0.73 0.50
N GLU A 93 -12.45 -1.17 0.23
CA GLU A 93 -11.99 -2.53 0.37
C GLU A 93 -10.55 -2.50 0.86
N ARG A 94 -10.26 -3.37 1.82
CA ARG A 94 -8.94 -3.57 2.36
C ARG A 94 -8.59 -5.04 2.27
N ASP A 95 -7.39 -5.31 1.80
CA ASP A 95 -6.94 -6.66 1.57
C ASP A 95 -5.41 -6.76 1.60
N CYS A 96 -4.86 -7.98 1.55
CA CYS A 96 -3.46 -8.17 1.18
C CYS A 96 -3.33 -8.32 -0.34
N ALA A 97 -2.14 -8.04 -0.88
CA ALA A 97 -1.86 -8.13 -2.30
C ALA A 97 -0.44 -8.62 -2.59
N VAL A 98 -0.29 -9.37 -3.68
CA VAL A 98 1.02 -9.80 -4.21
C VAL A 98 1.76 -8.64 -4.87
N TYR A 99 1.01 -7.79 -5.57
CA TYR A 99 1.51 -6.64 -6.31
C TYR A 99 0.62 -5.43 -6.02
N CYS A 100 1.22 -4.24 -6.03
CA CYS A 100 0.47 -3.01 -5.93
C CYS A 100 1.02 -1.92 -6.83
N GLU A 101 0.11 -1.32 -7.59
CA GLU A 101 0.33 -0.09 -8.33
C GLU A 101 -0.46 1.04 -7.65
N GLU A 102 0.24 1.95 -6.98
CA GLU A 102 -0.38 3.10 -6.35
C GLU A 102 -0.73 4.16 -7.38
N GLY A 103 -1.93 4.72 -7.26
CA GLY A 103 -2.38 5.75 -8.18
C GLY A 103 -3.84 6.07 -7.99
N CYS A 104 -4.27 7.16 -8.63
CA CYS A 104 -5.68 7.45 -8.80
C CYS A 104 -6.01 7.56 -10.30
N GLU A 105 -7.03 6.85 -10.74
CA GLU A 105 -7.49 6.86 -12.13
C GLU A 105 -8.92 7.42 -12.19
N GLU A 106 -9.13 8.40 -13.05
CA GLU A 106 -10.47 8.90 -13.35
C GLU A 106 -11.09 8.07 -14.49
N ARG A 107 -12.35 7.66 -14.30
CA ARG A 107 -13.11 6.85 -15.25
C ARG A 107 -14.53 7.39 -15.41
N GLY A 108 -15.18 6.99 -16.50
CA GLY A 108 -16.60 7.25 -16.76
C GLY A 108 -16.88 8.07 -18.01
N TYR A 109 -18.02 7.81 -18.65
CA TYR A 109 -18.58 8.60 -19.75
C TYR A 109 -19.87 9.28 -19.25
N GLY A 110 -19.80 10.58 -18.91
CA GLY A 110 -20.95 11.38 -18.46
C GLY A 110 -21.19 11.43 -16.93
N LEU A 111 -20.77 10.42 -16.16
CA LEU A 111 -20.68 10.45 -14.70
C LEU A 111 -19.25 10.08 -14.31
N SER A 112 -18.46 11.05 -13.86
CA SER A 112 -17.05 10.84 -13.57
C SER A 112 -16.85 10.21 -12.20
N TYR A 113 -15.80 9.40 -12.14
CA TYR A 113 -15.41 8.79 -10.90
C TYR A 113 -13.94 8.49 -10.75
N THR A 114 -13.46 8.61 -9.51
CA THR A 114 -12.06 8.36 -9.19
C THR A 114 -11.90 7.04 -8.48
N VAL A 115 -10.92 6.28 -8.94
CA VAL A 115 -10.44 5.04 -8.37
C VAL A 115 -9.12 5.36 -7.71
N CYS A 116 -8.90 5.02 -6.45
CA CYS A 116 -7.60 5.18 -5.82
C CYS A 116 -7.14 3.88 -5.18
N THR A 117 -5.89 3.52 -5.46
CA THR A 117 -5.19 2.38 -4.86
C THR A 117 -4.03 2.90 -4.01
N ARG A 118 -3.99 2.49 -2.75
CA ARG A 118 -2.89 2.81 -1.81
C ARG A 118 -2.37 1.53 -1.19
N CYS A 119 -1.06 1.47 -1.00
CA CYS A 119 -0.44 0.30 -0.42
C CYS A 119 0.68 0.65 0.55
N CYS A 120 0.94 -0.29 1.43
CA CYS A 120 1.98 -0.22 2.43
C CYS A 120 2.44 -1.64 2.76
N ARG A 121 3.59 -1.77 3.43
CA ARG A 121 4.25 -3.06 3.68
C ARG A 121 4.28 -3.48 5.15
N ASP A 122 3.88 -2.58 6.03
CA ASP A 122 3.91 -2.83 7.47
C ASP A 122 2.62 -3.51 7.93
N THR A 123 2.68 -4.22 9.04
CA THR A 123 1.50 -4.87 9.62
C THR A 123 0.41 -3.85 9.97
N LEU A 124 -0.82 -4.11 9.53
CA LEU A 124 -2.04 -3.32 9.75
C LEU A 124 -1.97 -1.86 9.26
N CYS A 125 -1.03 -1.54 8.37
CA CYS A 125 -0.78 -0.17 7.91
C CYS A 125 -1.86 0.43 7.00
N ASN A 126 -2.77 -0.41 6.50
CA ASN A 126 -3.75 -0.03 5.49
C ASN A 126 -5.00 0.66 6.09
N GLU A 127 -4.82 1.45 7.15
CA GLU A 127 -5.88 2.16 7.89
C GLU A 127 -6.15 3.59 7.39
N HIS A 128 -5.82 3.90 6.13
CA HIS A 128 -6.02 5.24 5.60
C HIS A 128 -7.48 5.73 5.69
N ASP A 129 -7.66 7.06 5.63
CA ASP A 129 -8.96 7.72 5.68
C ASP A 129 -9.31 8.42 4.35
N GLY A 130 -10.57 8.88 4.26
CA GLY A 130 -11.13 9.61 3.12
C GLY A 130 -10.23 10.74 2.59
N ALA A 131 -9.56 11.49 3.46
CA ALA A 131 -8.73 12.62 3.08
C ALA A 131 -7.36 12.18 2.52
N HIS A 132 -6.80 11.11 3.06
CA HIS A 132 -5.51 10.59 2.62
C HIS A 132 -5.58 9.75 1.33
N TYR A 133 -6.74 9.21 0.95
CA TYR A 133 -6.91 8.44 -0.28
C TYR A 133 -6.64 9.23 -1.55
N TYR A 134 -7.18 10.46 -1.64
CA TYR A 134 -7.12 11.27 -2.87
C TYR A 134 -5.87 12.11 -3.01
N ARG A 135 -5.02 12.19 -1.97
CA ARG A 135 -3.77 12.93 -2.10
C ARG A 135 -2.91 12.25 -3.17
N PRO A 136 -2.45 12.94 -4.22
CA PRO A 136 -1.44 12.36 -5.10
C PRO A 136 -0.19 12.11 -4.25
N LYS A 137 0.34 10.87 -4.27
CA LYS A 137 1.74 10.69 -3.84
C LYS A 137 2.57 11.40 -4.89
N SER A 138 3.31 12.44 -4.49
CA SER A 138 4.16 13.19 -5.40
C SER A 138 4.99 12.21 -6.23
N SER A 139 5.10 12.46 -7.54
CA SER A 139 6.03 11.68 -8.38
C SER A 139 7.39 11.67 -7.70
N ARG A 140 8.13 10.55 -7.84
CA ARG A 140 9.52 10.46 -7.38
C ARG A 140 10.23 11.73 -7.85
N SER A 141 10.55 12.63 -6.91
CA SER A 141 11.41 13.78 -7.17
C SER A 141 12.61 13.24 -7.93
N LEU A 142 12.84 13.71 -9.16
CA LEU A 142 14.09 13.42 -9.84
C LEU A 142 15.20 13.83 -8.87
N SER A 143 16.01 12.85 -8.47
CA SER A 143 17.08 13.09 -7.51
C SER A 143 17.92 14.26 -8.00
N TRP A 144 18.19 15.21 -7.11
CA TRP A 144 19.05 16.36 -7.42
C TRP A 144 20.42 15.91 -7.97
N THR A 145 20.86 14.72 -7.57
CA THR A 145 22.05 14.07 -8.12
C THR A 145 21.97 13.85 -9.63
N PHE A 146 20.81 13.47 -10.18
CA PHE A 146 20.64 13.24 -11.61
C PHE A 146 20.84 14.53 -12.43
N TYR A 147 20.36 15.67 -11.90
CA TYR A 147 20.60 16.99 -12.51
C TYR A 147 22.08 17.38 -12.47
N LEU A 148 22.79 17.10 -11.37
CA LEU A 148 24.23 17.37 -11.26
C LEU A 148 25.04 16.51 -12.24
N TRP A 149 24.68 15.24 -12.43
CA TRP A 149 25.33 14.34 -13.40
C TRP A 149 25.15 14.82 -14.84
N ILE A 150 23.94 15.25 -15.24
CA ILE A 150 23.69 15.80 -16.58
C ILE A 150 24.46 17.10 -16.80
N SER A 151 24.50 18.00 -15.81
CA SER A 151 25.24 19.24 -15.89
C SER A 151 26.76 18.99 -16.02
N ALA A 152 27.32 18.07 -15.24
CA ALA A 152 28.72 17.70 -15.33
C ALA A 152 29.09 17.07 -16.69
N LEU A 153 28.24 16.18 -17.21
CA LEU A 153 28.40 15.60 -18.54
C LEU A 153 28.38 16.67 -19.64
N MET A 154 27.43 17.61 -19.59
CA MET A 154 27.35 18.71 -20.55
C MET A 154 28.61 19.59 -20.52
N HIS A 155 29.12 19.92 -19.32
CA HIS A 155 30.36 20.69 -19.19
C HIS A 155 31.59 19.93 -19.69
N PHE A 156 31.66 18.61 -19.51
CA PHE A 156 32.76 17.79 -20.02
C PHE A 156 32.77 17.74 -21.55
N PHE A 157 31.60 17.59 -22.19
CA PHE A 157 31.50 17.61 -23.66
C PHE A 157 31.80 18.99 -24.26
N LEU A 158 31.48 20.08 -23.57
CA LEU A 158 31.81 21.44 -23.98
C LEU A 158 33.30 21.80 -23.80
N ALA A 159 34.03 21.09 -22.93
CA ALA A 159 35.46 21.31 -22.69
C ALA A 159 36.38 20.50 -23.62
N ILE A 160 35.83 19.55 -24.38
CA ILE A 160 36.57 18.64 -25.28
C ILE A 160 36.49 19.08 -26.75
N ASN A 161 35.57 19.99 -27.09
CA ASN A 161 35.57 20.74 -28.36
C ASN A 161 36.24 22.10 -28.17
#